data_AF-A0AAV6GXC8-F1
#
_entry.id   AF-A0AAV6GXC8-F1
#
_cell.length_a   1.000
_cell.length_b   1.000
_cell.length_c   1.000
_cell.angle_alpha   90.00
_cell.angle_beta   90.00
_cell.angle_gamma   90.00
#
_symmetry.space_group_name_H-M   'P 1'
#
loop_
_entity.id
_entity.type
_entity.pdbx_description
1 polymer ?
#
loop_
_entity_poly.entity_id
_entity_poly.type
_entity_poly.pdbx_seq_one_letter_code
_entity_poly.pdbx_strand_id
1 'polypeptide(L)'
;MVLSPNTVIKLKCSTSIHPISIDLADQAYNFRKQYGNMGTPYDYTSVMHYTRTVFTTEYGKATLTPIPDPDVPIGQIQGLSPTDILRIKKLYECCEYTLHSALLFSLTALGTACKTPEYNMVTTPE
;
A
#
# COMPACT_ATOMS: atom_id res chain seq x y z
N MET A 1 -5.63 -7.69 -25.72
CA MET A 1 -7.09 -7.59 -25.48
C MET A 1 -7.44 -6.12 -25.53
N VAL A 2 -8.02 -5.67 -26.65
CA VAL A 2 -8.36 -4.24 -26.86
C VAL A 2 -9.62 -3.95 -26.05
N LEU A 3 -9.51 -3.11 -25.01
CA LEU A 3 -10.65 -2.73 -24.18
C LEU A 3 -11.41 -1.58 -24.86
N SER A 4 -12.74 -1.70 -24.93
CA SER A 4 -13.63 -0.74 -25.58
C SER A 4 -13.54 0.65 -24.92
N PRO A 5 -13.60 1.75 -25.71
CA PRO A 5 -13.36 3.11 -25.23
C PRO A 5 -14.34 3.61 -24.15
N ASN A 6 -15.46 2.92 -23.92
CA ASN A 6 -16.43 3.30 -22.88
C ASN A 6 -16.47 2.36 -21.67
N THR A 7 -15.44 1.52 -21.49
CA THR A 7 -15.41 0.54 -20.39
C THR A 7 -14.79 1.17 -19.15
N VAL A 8 -15.62 1.63 -18.21
CA VAL A 8 -15.15 1.83 -16.83
C VAL A 8 -14.77 0.45 -16.29
N ILE A 9 -13.49 0.21 -16.06
CA ILE A 9 -13.05 -1.01 -15.40
C ILE A 9 -13.41 -0.84 -13.93
N LYS A 10 -14.64 -1.23 -13.58
CA LYS A 10 -15.06 -1.44 -12.20
C LYS A 10 -14.32 -2.67 -11.70
N LEU A 11 -13.09 -2.46 -11.22
CA LEU A 11 -12.48 -3.43 -10.33
C LEU A 11 -13.48 -3.60 -9.17
N LYS A 12 -13.90 -4.82 -8.84
CA LYS A 12 -14.65 -5.13 -7.60
C LYS A 12 -13.75 -4.93 -6.37
N CYS A 13 -13.02 -3.83 -6.34
CA CYS A 13 -11.96 -3.48 -5.42
C CYS A 13 -12.03 -1.97 -5.25
N SER A 14 -11.57 -1.49 -4.11
CA SER A 14 -11.78 -0.16 -3.54
C SER A 14 -11.50 1.04 -4.47
N THR A 15 -10.92 0.90 -5.66
CA THR A 15 -10.62 2.02 -6.55
C THR A 15 -11.07 1.72 -7.98
N SER A 16 -11.73 2.68 -8.62
CA SER A 16 -12.10 2.65 -10.05
C SER A 16 -11.02 3.29 -10.91
N ILE A 17 -10.80 2.75 -12.11
CA ILE A 17 -9.82 3.22 -13.09
C ILE A 17 -10.56 3.75 -14.33
N HIS A 18 -10.16 4.93 -14.83
CA HIS A 18 -10.78 5.60 -15.98
C HIS A 18 -9.86 5.59 -17.21
N PRO A 19 -9.99 4.60 -18.12
CA PRO A 19 -9.01 4.35 -19.19
C PRO A 19 -8.94 5.45 -20.26
N ILE A 20 -10.04 6.18 -20.48
CA ILE A 20 -10.14 7.26 -21.50
C ILE A 20 -9.12 8.38 -21.25
N SER A 21 -8.68 8.54 -19.99
CA SER A 21 -7.78 9.61 -19.60
C SER A 21 -6.29 9.24 -19.63
N ILE A 22 -5.92 8.02 -20.05
CA ILE A 22 -4.54 7.50 -20.08
C ILE A 22 -4.08 7.44 -21.55
N ASP A 23 -3.30 8.41 -22.02
CA ASP A 23 -2.97 8.60 -23.46
C ASP A 23 -1.81 7.77 -24.02
N LEU A 24 -1.21 6.88 -23.24
CA LEU A 24 -0.16 6.02 -23.78
C LEU A 24 -0.50 4.59 -23.40
N ALA A 25 -0.67 3.73 -24.40
CA ALA A 25 -0.92 2.30 -24.23
C ALA A 25 0.07 1.65 -23.24
N ASP A 26 1.25 2.25 -23.07
CA ASP A 26 2.28 1.83 -22.13
C ASP A 26 1.97 2.16 -20.66
N GLN A 27 1.25 3.25 -20.37
CA GLN A 27 0.95 3.65 -18.98
C GLN A 27 -0.20 2.84 -18.37
N ALA A 28 -1.07 2.28 -19.20
CA ALA A 28 -2.13 1.37 -18.75
C ALA A 28 -1.57 0.12 -18.06
N TYR A 29 -0.33 -0.28 -18.36
CA TYR A 29 0.36 -1.38 -17.70
C TYR A 29 0.48 -1.17 -16.17
N ASN A 30 0.69 0.07 -15.71
CA ASN A 30 0.85 0.41 -14.29
C ASN A 30 -0.42 0.15 -13.45
N PHE A 31 -1.57 0.04 -14.11
CA PHE A 31 -2.87 -0.19 -13.50
C PHE A 31 -3.28 -1.68 -13.47
N ARG A 32 -2.40 -2.57 -13.95
CA ARG A 32 -2.65 -4.02 -13.90
C ARG A 32 -2.62 -4.50 -12.45
N LYS A 33 -3.70 -5.14 -12.02
CA LYS A 33 -3.82 -5.72 -10.69
C LYS A 33 -2.72 -6.75 -10.43
N GLN A 34 -2.01 -6.56 -9.33
CA GLN A 34 -1.07 -7.52 -8.75
C GLN A 34 -1.74 -8.21 -7.54
N TYR A 35 -1.23 -9.39 -7.16
CA TYR A 35 -1.75 -10.18 -6.04
C TYR A 35 -0.76 -10.19 -4.88
N GLY A 36 -1.25 -10.42 -3.65
CA GLY A 36 -0.44 -10.53 -2.44
C GLY A 36 -0.61 -9.35 -1.48
N ASN A 37 -1.71 -9.36 -0.71
CA ASN A 37 -1.99 -8.32 0.29
C ASN A 37 -1.53 -8.70 1.72
N MET A 38 -0.85 -9.84 1.91
CA MET A 38 -0.39 -10.34 3.22
C MET A 38 -1.51 -10.35 4.29
N GLY A 39 -2.75 -10.60 3.87
CA GLY A 39 -3.93 -10.61 4.73
C GLY A 39 -4.30 -9.24 5.31
N THR A 40 -3.84 -8.14 4.72
CA THR A 40 -4.20 -6.77 5.14
C THR A 40 -5.26 -6.16 4.22
N PRO A 41 -6.13 -5.27 4.74
CA PRO A 41 -7.09 -4.54 3.93
C PRO A 41 -6.41 -3.59 2.93
N TYR A 42 -7.18 -3.09 1.96
CA TYR A 42 -6.72 -2.02 1.07
C TYR A 42 -6.65 -0.71 1.86
N ASP A 43 -5.56 0.04 1.71
CA ASP A 43 -5.29 1.26 2.46
C ASP A 43 -5.06 2.42 1.50
N TYR A 44 -6.01 3.34 1.43
CA TYR A 44 -5.92 4.57 0.63
C TYR A 44 -4.83 5.53 1.11
N THR A 45 -4.47 5.43 2.39
CA THR A 45 -3.45 6.27 3.03
C THR A 45 -2.06 5.66 2.91
N SER A 46 -1.90 4.49 2.28
CA SER A 46 -0.60 3.90 2.01
C SER A 46 0.26 4.86 1.18
N VAL A 47 1.54 4.99 1.54
CA VAL A 47 2.49 5.83 0.77
C VAL A 47 2.68 5.32 -0.67
N MET A 48 2.34 4.05 -0.90
CA MET A 48 2.42 3.39 -2.19
C MET A 48 1.18 3.59 -3.06
N HIS A 49 0.11 4.23 -2.55
CA HIS A 49 -1.10 4.48 -3.32
C HIS A 49 -0.88 5.64 -4.29
N TYR A 50 -1.19 5.45 -5.58
CA TYR A 50 -1.09 6.52 -6.56
C TYR A 50 -2.05 7.70 -6.28
N THR A 51 -1.69 8.88 -6.79
CA THR A 51 -2.55 10.08 -6.75
C THR A 51 -3.74 9.95 -7.70
N ARG A 52 -4.77 10.79 -7.47
CA ARG A 52 -6.03 10.81 -8.23
C ARG A 52 -5.85 11.02 -9.72
N THR A 53 -4.86 11.83 -10.12
CA THR A 53 -4.64 12.28 -11.50
C THR A 53 -3.36 11.67 -12.09
N VAL A 54 -2.85 10.57 -11.54
CA VAL A 54 -1.62 9.93 -12.03
C VAL A 54 -1.80 9.49 -13.50
N PHE A 55 -0.81 9.75 -14.36
CA PHE A 55 -0.82 9.35 -15.78
C PHE A 55 -2.02 9.87 -16.61
N THR A 56 -2.76 10.87 -16.12
CA THR A 56 -3.80 11.51 -16.92
C THR A 56 -3.21 12.44 -17.97
N THR A 57 -3.83 12.54 -19.13
CA THR A 57 -3.49 13.54 -20.17
C THR A 57 -4.48 14.66 -20.31
N GLU A 58 -5.62 14.53 -19.63
CA GLU A 58 -6.62 15.56 -19.58
C GLU A 58 -6.45 16.34 -18.26
N TYR A 59 -6.20 17.64 -18.38
CA TYR A 59 -5.99 18.50 -17.22
C TYR A 59 -7.18 18.40 -16.25
N GLY A 60 -6.90 18.07 -14.99
CA GLY A 60 -7.91 17.96 -13.93
C GLY A 60 -8.76 16.69 -13.96
N LYS A 61 -8.58 15.77 -14.92
CA LYS A 61 -9.31 14.50 -14.92
C LYS A 61 -8.66 13.46 -14.00
N ALA A 62 -9.49 12.80 -13.21
CA ALA A 62 -9.07 11.71 -12.36
C ALA A 62 -8.91 10.42 -13.18
N THR A 63 -7.77 9.75 -13.04
CA THR A 63 -7.56 8.37 -13.49
C THR A 63 -7.99 7.36 -12.45
N LEU A 64 -7.91 7.72 -11.17
CA LEU A 64 -8.31 6.89 -10.03
C LEU A 64 -9.42 7.56 -9.20
N THR A 65 -10.45 6.79 -8.84
CA THR A 65 -11.53 7.26 -7.96
C THR A 65 -11.80 6.23 -6.87
N PRO A 66 -11.63 6.58 -5.58
CA PRO A 66 -12.00 5.73 -4.46
C PRO A 66 -13.49 5.34 -4.47
N ILE A 67 -13.81 4.17 -3.92
CA ILE A 67 -15.17 3.59 -3.82
C ILE A 67 -15.29 2.96 -2.42
N PRO A 68 -16.40 3.19 -1.70
CA PRO A 68 -17.63 3.86 -2.15
C PRO A 68 -17.58 5.38 -2.09
N ASP A 69 -16.69 5.95 -1.29
CA ASP A 69 -16.59 7.39 -1.08
C ASP A 69 -15.49 7.97 -1.99
N PRO A 70 -15.83 8.77 -3.02
CA PRO A 70 -14.87 9.34 -3.97
C PRO A 70 -13.99 10.45 -3.37
N ASP A 71 -14.39 11.03 -2.24
CA ASP A 71 -13.73 12.18 -1.62
C ASP A 71 -12.57 11.76 -0.70
N VAL A 72 -12.42 10.46 -0.42
CA VAL A 72 -11.30 9.92 0.34
C VAL A 72 -9.96 10.39 -0.26
N PRO A 73 -9.06 10.98 0.56
CA PRO A 73 -7.76 11.43 0.09
C PRO A 73 -6.88 10.23 -0.29
N ILE A 74 -6.18 10.34 -1.42
CA ILE A 74 -5.25 9.33 -1.95
C ILE A 74 -3.98 9.98 -2.47
N GLY A 75 -2.86 9.25 -2.44
CA GLY A 75 -1.58 9.71 -2.96
C GLY A 75 -0.78 10.59 -2.03
N GLN A 76 -0.94 10.40 -0.72
CA GLN A 76 -0.08 11.05 0.28
C GLN A 76 1.35 10.49 0.18
N ILE A 77 2.35 11.35 0.42
CA ILE A 77 3.78 10.99 0.44
C ILE A 77 4.48 11.41 1.74
N GLN A 78 3.71 11.76 2.77
CA GLN A 78 4.22 12.29 4.04
C GLN A 78 4.93 11.21 4.88
N GLY A 79 4.50 9.96 4.76
CA GLY A 79 5.11 8.85 5.50
C GLY A 79 4.35 7.55 5.37
N LEU A 80 4.85 6.52 6.04
CA LEU A 80 4.26 5.19 6.05
C LEU A 80 2.93 5.18 6.82
N SER A 81 1.92 4.51 6.26
CA SER A 81 0.68 4.25 7.01
C SER A 81 0.88 3.13 8.04
N PRO A 82 -0.01 2.97 9.03
CA PRO A 82 0.01 1.82 9.93
C PRO A 82 -0.03 0.48 9.18
N THR A 83 -0.75 0.41 8.05
CA THR A 83 -0.82 -0.80 7.23
C THR A 83 0.50 -1.07 6.51
N ASP A 84 1.18 -0.03 6.02
CA ASP A 84 2.52 -0.18 5.41
C ASP A 84 3.51 -0.74 6.42
N ILE A 85 3.55 -0.18 7.63
CA ILE A 85 4.40 -0.66 8.73
C ILE A 85 4.08 -2.12 9.06
N LEU A 86 2.79 -2.47 9.17
CA LEU A 86 2.36 -3.84 9.44
C LEU A 86 2.80 -4.81 8.34
N ARG A 87 2.69 -4.42 7.07
CA ARG A 87 3.14 -5.24 5.93
C ARG A 87 4.65 -5.47 5.97
N ILE A 88 5.43 -4.43 6.25
CA ILE A 88 6.89 -4.53 6.39
C ILE A 88 7.24 -5.47 7.55
N LYS A 89 6.63 -5.30 8.73
CA LYS A 89 6.84 -6.18 9.88
C LYS A 89 6.54 -7.65 9.55
N LYS A 90 5.44 -7.92 8.86
CA LYS A 90 5.07 -9.27 8.41
C LYS A 90 6.06 -9.84 7.39
N LEU A 91 6.49 -9.05 6.42
CA LEU A 91 7.42 -9.47 5.37
C LEU A 91 8.81 -9.82 5.92
N TYR A 92 9.29 -9.04 6.89
CA TYR A 92 10.63 -9.18 7.48
C TYR A 92 10.63 -9.90 8.84
N GLU A 93 9.51 -10.48 9.25
CA GLU A 93 9.37 -11.21 10.53
C GLU A 93 9.82 -10.37 11.76
N CYS A 94 9.59 -9.05 11.72
CA CYS A 94 10.01 -8.15 12.80
C CYS A 94 9.09 -8.28 14.02
N CYS A 95 9.68 -8.38 15.21
CA CYS A 95 8.94 -8.48 16.45
C CYS A 95 8.56 -7.10 17.03
N GLU A 96 7.42 -7.05 17.73
CA GLU A 96 7.06 -5.91 18.55
C GLU A 96 7.72 -6.04 19.92
N TYR A 97 8.66 -5.14 20.22
CA TYR A 97 9.15 -4.99 21.58
C TYR A 97 8.12 -4.20 22.39
N THR A 98 7.19 -4.89 23.02
CA THR A 98 6.44 -4.28 24.12
C THR A 98 7.39 -4.19 25.30
N LEU A 99 7.85 -2.98 25.63
CA LEU A 99 8.41 -2.71 26.95
C LEU A 99 7.27 -2.89 27.96
N HIS A 100 7.02 -4.11 28.38
CA HIS A 100 6.32 -4.33 29.63
C HIS A 100 7.20 -3.70 30.70
N SER A 101 6.69 -2.63 31.32
CA SER A 101 7.30 -2.01 32.50
C SER A 101 7.74 -3.12 33.43
N ALA A 102 9.02 -3.13 33.79
CA ALA A 102 9.68 -4.22 34.49
C ALA A 102 9.15 -4.41 35.92
N LEU A 103 7.93 -4.92 36.07
CA LEU A 103 7.38 -5.39 37.33
C LEU A 103 6.38 -6.51 37.03
N LEU A 104 6.76 -7.73 37.42
CA LEU A 104 5.95 -8.95 37.56
C LEU A 104 5.70 -9.74 36.26
N PHE A 105 6.44 -10.84 36.07
CA PHE A 105 5.93 -12.20 36.35
C PHE A 105 7.04 -13.23 36.15
N SER A 106 7.23 -14.05 37.18
CA SER A 106 8.04 -15.26 37.16
C SER A 106 7.34 -16.38 36.40
N LEU A 107 8.13 -17.10 35.60
CA LEU A 107 7.93 -18.47 35.09
C LEU A 107 7.06 -18.69 33.84
N THR A 108 7.69 -19.41 32.91
CA THR A 108 7.19 -20.08 31.69
C THR A 108 6.77 -19.20 30.51
N ALA A 109 7.74 -18.85 29.66
CA ALA A 109 7.47 -18.49 28.26
C ALA A 109 7.88 -19.67 27.37
N LEU A 110 6.93 -20.57 27.09
CA LEU A 110 6.95 -21.37 25.87
C LEU A 110 6.35 -20.47 24.78
N GLY A 111 7.17 -19.85 23.94
CA GLY A 111 6.67 -18.96 22.89
C GLY A 111 7.79 -18.35 22.05
N THR A 112 8.15 -19.09 20.99
CA THR A 112 8.92 -18.70 19.79
C THR A 112 9.91 -17.54 19.93
N ALA A 113 11.21 -17.88 19.90
CA ALA A 113 12.30 -16.93 19.75
C ALA A 113 12.07 -16.02 18.54
N CYS A 114 11.87 -14.73 18.80
CA CYS A 114 11.96 -13.69 17.80
C CYS A 114 13.35 -13.71 17.17
N LYS A 115 13.44 -13.82 15.84
CA LYS A 115 14.70 -13.51 15.16
C LYS A 115 14.94 -12.02 15.35
N THR A 116 15.98 -11.66 16.10
CA THR A 116 16.55 -10.32 16.01
C THR A 116 17.05 -10.16 14.57
N PRO A 117 16.59 -9.16 13.80
CA PRO A 117 17.33 -8.76 12.62
C PRO A 117 18.73 -8.36 13.07
N GLU A 118 19.74 -9.05 12.56
CA GLU A 118 21.12 -8.58 12.59
C GLU A 118 21.18 -7.34 11.68
N TYR A 119 20.79 -6.18 12.23
CA TYR A 119 20.89 -4.92 11.52
C TYR A 119 22.38 -4.54 11.45
N ASN A 120 23.02 -4.92 10.34
CA ASN A 120 24.17 -4.15 9.88
C ASN A 120 23.62 -2.79 9.46
N MET A 121 23.76 -1.78 10.32
CA MET A 121 23.49 -0.39 9.97
C MET A 121 24.46 0.01 8.85
N VAL A 122 24.03 -0.15 7.60
CA VAL A 122 24.72 0.47 6.47
C VAL A 122 24.33 1.94 6.52
N THR A 123 25.18 2.75 7.13
CA THR A 123 25.15 4.19 6.93
C THR A 123 25.61 4.42 5.50
N THR A 124 24.68 4.72 4.59
CA THR A 124 25.05 5.30 3.29
C THR A 124 25.28 6.80 3.52
N PRO A 125 26.45 7.35 3.18
CA PRO A 125 26.65 8.79 3.20
C PRO A 125 25.73 9.45 2.15
N GLU A 126 25.24 10.64 2.49
CA GLU A 126 24.51 11.56 1.60
C GLU A 126 25.33 11.95 0.35
#